data_AF-A0A955PDV0-F1
#
_entry.id   AF-A0A955PDV0-F1
#
_cell.length_a   1.000
_cell.length_b   1.000
_cell.length_c   1.000
_cell.angle_alpha   90.00
_cell.angle_beta   90.00
_cell.angle_gamma   90.00
#
_symmetry.space_group_name_H-M   'P 1'
#
loop_
_entity.id
_entity.type
_entity.pdbx_description
1 polymer ?
#
loop_
_entity_poly.entity_id
_entity_poly.type
_entity_poly.pdbx_seq_one_letter_code
_entity_poly.pdbx_strand_id
1 'polypeptide(L)'
;MNKSRVSLLFGVLLAWPMVFAAAVPYQANGIKIGEVDSNSAIIWTRLTREAESKSDGLEFPLVNYERDPNNPDRRYYPGPQIPEGHTLEEMDRVTPGAEGWVRLKVWPENHTDQVIETEWAQVDPDRDFTHQFLLTNLEPDTTYHFVSEGKSDLQSEESSKVKGVLKTAQVDDKPERVVFTVVTGQEYHRRDNPELGHQIYPVMSQLNPNFFVHTGDILYYDKAGPQALSVELARFKWNRIYGMPFQRAFHNRTPSYFIKDDHDTWQNDCWPTMENNKMGDFTFEEGQAIYLEQVPMGEKTYRTYRWGKDLQIWLVEGRDYRSPNDMPDGPEKTIWGKEQMEWFKRTVEESDAAFRLLISPTPIVGPDRENKHDNHANKDFKYEGDLIRQFISEQKNMYVVCGDRHW
;
A
#
# COMPACT_ATOMS: atom_id res chain seq x y z
N MET A 1 -74.46 39.48 33.01
CA MET A 1 -73.03 39.51 33.40
C MET A 1 -72.48 38.10 33.34
N ASN A 2 -71.92 37.70 32.20
CA ASN A 2 -71.52 36.31 31.95
C ASN A 2 -70.00 36.20 32.08
N LYS A 3 -69.51 35.43 33.06
CA LYS A 3 -68.07 35.20 33.30
C LYS A 3 -67.57 34.14 32.31
N SER A 4 -66.76 34.54 31.34
CA SER A 4 -66.04 33.65 30.44
C SER A 4 -64.79 33.09 31.14
N ARG A 5 -64.71 31.76 31.25
CA ARG A 5 -63.52 31.02 31.72
C ARG A 5 -62.49 30.94 30.59
N VAL A 6 -61.25 31.32 30.89
CA VAL A 6 -60.09 31.06 30.03
C VAL A 6 -59.50 29.73 30.44
N SER A 7 -59.45 28.77 29.51
CA SER A 7 -58.73 27.51 29.66
C SER A 7 -57.39 27.62 28.92
N LEU A 8 -56.28 27.57 29.67
CA LEU A 8 -54.94 27.39 29.10
C LEU A 8 -54.76 25.93 28.71
N LEU A 9 -54.56 25.64 27.41
CA LEU A 9 -54.05 24.35 26.95
C LEU A 9 -52.52 24.39 27.00
N PHE A 10 -51.91 23.55 27.85
CA PHE A 10 -50.51 23.21 27.77
C PHE A 10 -50.33 22.15 26.67
N GLY A 11 -49.78 22.55 25.52
CA GLY A 11 -49.32 21.61 24.50
C GLY A 11 -47.95 21.05 24.90
N VAL A 12 -47.90 19.77 25.25
CA VAL A 12 -46.64 19.05 25.43
C VAL A 12 -46.12 18.68 24.05
N LEU A 13 -45.10 19.38 23.56
CA LEU A 13 -44.31 18.99 22.39
C LEU A 13 -43.42 17.81 22.80
N LEU A 14 -43.87 16.59 22.49
CA LEU A 14 -43.02 15.40 22.52
C LEU A 14 -42.07 15.46 21.32
N ALA A 15 -40.84 15.92 21.56
CA ALA A 15 -39.75 15.75 20.61
C ALA A 15 -39.35 14.27 20.61
N TRP A 16 -39.72 13.54 19.56
CA TRP A 16 -39.11 12.23 19.29
C TRP A 16 -37.70 12.47 18.79
N PRO A 17 -36.65 11.92 19.45
CA PRO A 17 -35.33 11.92 18.85
C PRO A 17 -35.43 11.12 17.55
N MET A 18 -35.13 11.76 16.42
CA MET A 18 -34.81 11.02 15.20
C MET A 18 -33.56 10.21 15.51
N VAL A 19 -33.73 8.92 15.77
CA VAL A 19 -32.65 7.96 15.72
C VAL A 19 -32.32 7.82 14.24
N PHE A 20 -31.34 8.58 13.77
CA PHE A 20 -30.67 8.23 12.53
C PHE A 20 -30.01 6.88 12.77
N ALA A 21 -30.42 5.85 12.03
CA ALA A 21 -29.66 4.61 11.99
C ALA A 21 -28.24 4.98 11.57
N ALA A 22 -27.25 4.63 12.39
CA ALA A 22 -25.86 4.83 12.03
C ALA A 22 -25.61 4.16 10.67
N ALA A 23 -24.95 4.86 9.76
CA ALA A 23 -24.62 4.28 8.45
C ALA A 23 -23.77 3.02 8.67
N VAL A 24 -24.15 1.94 7.99
CA VAL A 24 -23.45 0.64 8.07
C VAL A 24 -22.08 0.79 7.39
N PRO A 25 -20.96 0.52 8.08
CA PRO A 25 -19.67 0.54 7.43
C PRO A 25 -19.46 -0.72 6.58
N TYR A 26 -18.74 -0.54 5.48
CA TYR A 26 -18.32 -1.56 4.53
C TYR A 26 -16.79 -1.60 4.41
N GLN A 27 -16.25 -2.47 3.57
CA GLN A 27 -14.81 -2.58 3.29
C GLN A 27 -14.56 -2.59 1.77
N ALA A 28 -14.90 -1.50 1.07
CA ALA A 28 -14.83 -1.42 -0.39
C ALA A 28 -13.42 -1.60 -0.97
N ASN A 29 -12.36 -1.31 -0.20
CA ASN A 29 -10.97 -1.56 -0.62
C ASN A 29 -10.51 -3.00 -0.29
N GLY A 30 -11.40 -3.83 0.26
CA GLY A 30 -11.10 -5.17 0.73
C GLY A 30 -10.15 -5.17 1.91
N ILE A 31 -9.25 -6.14 1.91
CA ILE A 31 -8.19 -6.35 2.89
C ILE A 31 -6.87 -6.55 2.15
N LYS A 32 -5.75 -6.33 2.83
CA LYS A 32 -4.42 -6.67 2.30
C LYS A 32 -3.70 -7.53 3.32
N ILE A 33 -3.08 -8.60 2.85
CA ILE A 33 -2.32 -9.55 3.66
C ILE A 33 -0.85 -9.26 3.40
N GLY A 34 -0.06 -9.00 4.42
CA GLY A 34 1.34 -8.69 4.29
C GLY A 34 2.21 -9.32 5.34
N GLU A 35 3.52 -9.23 5.10
CA GLU A 35 4.58 -9.67 6.00
C GLU A 35 4.38 -11.09 6.56
N VAL A 36 3.79 -11.99 5.75
CA VAL A 36 3.61 -13.38 6.16
C VAL A 36 4.97 -14.03 6.29
N ASP A 37 5.21 -14.69 7.42
CA ASP A 37 6.37 -15.57 7.62
C ASP A 37 5.91 -16.94 8.13
N SER A 38 6.78 -17.66 8.85
CA SER A 38 6.44 -18.99 9.36
C SER A 38 5.49 -18.98 10.55
N ASN A 39 5.28 -17.84 11.22
CA ASN A 39 4.45 -17.78 12.44
C ASN A 39 3.63 -16.49 12.59
N SER A 40 3.68 -15.58 11.64
CA SER A 40 3.03 -14.29 11.73
C SER A 40 2.51 -13.80 10.38
N ALA A 41 1.60 -12.83 10.45
CA ALA A 41 1.06 -12.12 9.31
C ALA A 41 0.51 -10.75 9.76
N ILE A 42 0.55 -9.76 8.87
CA ILE A 42 -0.13 -8.48 9.05
C ILE A 42 -1.36 -8.44 8.16
N ILE A 43 -2.52 -8.13 8.74
CA ILE A 43 -3.78 -7.97 8.01
C ILE A 43 -4.20 -6.51 8.09
N TRP A 44 -4.15 -5.82 6.96
CA TRP A 44 -4.62 -4.46 6.80
C TRP A 44 -6.11 -4.45 6.45
N THR A 45 -6.85 -3.55 7.08
CA THR A 45 -8.29 -3.34 6.90
C THR A 45 -8.59 -1.85 6.80
N ARG A 46 -9.72 -1.50 6.15
CA ARG A 46 -10.23 -0.13 6.07
C ARG A 46 -11.75 -0.12 6.02
N LEU A 47 -12.39 0.75 6.80
CA LEU A 47 -13.83 0.94 6.76
C LEU A 47 -14.25 2.06 5.80
N THR A 48 -15.38 1.84 5.13
CA THR A 48 -15.91 2.68 4.04
C THR A 48 -17.40 2.87 4.20
N ARG A 49 -17.94 3.98 3.67
CA ARG A 49 -19.38 4.27 3.75
C ARG A 49 -20.22 3.42 2.81
N GLU A 50 -19.61 2.92 1.74
CA GLU A 50 -20.28 2.19 0.67
C GLU A 50 -19.56 0.86 0.41
N ALA A 51 -20.30 -0.14 -0.08
CA ALA A 51 -19.76 -1.47 -0.36
C ALA A 51 -18.80 -1.51 -1.56
N GLU A 52 -18.94 -0.57 -2.48
CA GLU A 52 -18.19 -0.50 -3.72
C GLU A 52 -17.71 0.94 -3.96
N SER A 53 -16.69 1.09 -4.81
CA SER A 53 -16.29 2.41 -5.30
C SER A 53 -17.40 3.03 -6.15
N LYS A 54 -17.53 4.35 -6.08
CA LYS A 54 -18.48 5.08 -6.91
C LYS A 54 -18.18 4.82 -8.40
N SER A 55 -19.20 4.49 -9.18
CA SER A 55 -19.04 4.13 -10.61
C SER A 55 -19.74 5.10 -11.58
N ASP A 56 -20.47 6.07 -11.04
CA ASP A 56 -21.19 7.13 -11.74
C ASP A 56 -20.71 8.53 -11.31
N GLY A 57 -19.49 8.61 -10.77
CA GLY A 57 -18.89 9.86 -10.31
C GLY A 57 -18.37 10.71 -11.47
N LEU A 58 -18.00 11.95 -11.13
CA LEU A 58 -17.40 12.87 -12.10
C LEU A 58 -15.98 12.44 -12.47
N GLU A 59 -15.61 12.59 -13.74
CA GLU A 59 -14.23 12.32 -14.18
C GLU A 59 -13.26 13.38 -13.67
N PHE A 60 -12.05 12.96 -13.32
CA PHE A 60 -10.98 13.88 -12.97
C PHE A 60 -10.44 14.60 -14.21
N PRO A 61 -10.22 15.92 -14.15
CA PRO A 61 -9.50 16.62 -15.21
C PRO A 61 -8.05 16.11 -15.30
N LEU A 62 -7.56 15.93 -16.53
CA LEU A 62 -6.18 15.50 -16.79
C LEU A 62 -5.21 16.69 -16.80
N VAL A 63 -5.10 17.35 -15.65
CA VAL A 63 -4.24 18.52 -15.46
C VAL A 63 -2.85 18.08 -15.01
N ASN A 64 -1.83 18.46 -15.78
CA ASN A 64 -0.42 18.32 -15.41
C ASN A 64 0.16 19.70 -15.06
N TYR A 65 1.35 19.71 -14.46
CA TYR A 65 2.04 20.96 -14.21
C TYR A 65 2.63 21.52 -15.50
N GLU A 66 2.74 22.84 -15.55
CA GLU A 66 3.49 23.57 -16.55
C GLU A 66 4.71 24.23 -15.91
N ARG A 67 5.74 24.50 -16.71
CA ARG A 67 6.91 25.27 -16.24
C ARG A 67 6.57 26.75 -16.27
N ASP A 68 6.90 27.48 -15.21
CA ASP A 68 6.75 28.93 -15.21
C ASP A 68 7.68 29.54 -16.28
N PRO A 69 7.16 30.31 -17.26
CA PRO A 69 7.98 30.89 -18.32
C PRO A 69 9.01 31.90 -17.80
N ASN A 70 8.81 32.45 -16.60
CA ASN A 70 9.71 33.41 -15.97
C ASN A 70 10.61 32.78 -14.89
N ASN A 71 10.35 31.54 -14.49
CA ASN A 71 11.16 30.81 -13.52
C ASN A 71 11.21 29.31 -13.88
N PRO A 72 12.30 28.82 -14.51
CA PRO A 72 12.40 27.44 -14.98
C PRO A 72 12.42 26.40 -13.86
N ASP A 73 12.58 26.80 -12.60
CA ASP A 73 12.57 25.93 -11.42
C ASP A 73 11.17 25.82 -10.80
N ARG A 74 10.27 26.74 -11.15
CA ARG A 74 8.89 26.76 -10.65
C ARG A 74 7.96 25.97 -11.56
N ARG A 75 7.00 25.28 -10.94
CA ARG A 75 5.88 24.61 -11.59
C ARG A 75 4.57 25.28 -11.22
N TYR A 76 3.57 25.26 -12.09
CA TYR A 76 2.20 25.66 -11.73
C TYR A 76 1.19 24.73 -12.37
N TYR A 77 -0.02 24.69 -11.81
CA TYR A 77 -1.14 23.92 -12.33
C TYR A 77 -2.12 24.86 -13.03
N PRO A 78 -2.36 24.70 -14.34
CA PRO A 78 -3.24 25.59 -15.11
C PRO A 78 -4.73 25.42 -14.77
N GLY A 79 -5.09 24.43 -13.93
CA GLY A 79 -6.45 24.17 -13.49
C GLY A 79 -6.49 23.34 -12.20
N PRO A 80 -7.68 23.20 -11.59
CA PRO A 80 -7.84 22.41 -10.39
C PRO A 80 -7.77 20.90 -10.68
N GLN A 81 -7.40 20.12 -9.67
CA GLN A 81 -7.39 18.65 -9.76
C GLN A 81 -8.79 18.04 -9.62
N ILE A 82 -9.75 18.79 -9.07
CA ILE A 82 -11.17 18.45 -8.98
C ILE A 82 -11.96 19.53 -9.76
N PRO A 83 -13.02 19.18 -10.52
CA PRO A 83 -13.83 20.17 -11.23
C PRO A 83 -14.32 21.30 -10.32
N GLU A 84 -14.35 22.53 -10.84
CA GLU A 84 -14.76 23.70 -10.08
C GLU A 84 -16.19 23.54 -9.53
N GLY A 85 -16.37 23.82 -8.23
CA GLY A 85 -17.66 23.68 -7.55
C GLY A 85 -17.98 22.26 -7.07
N HIS A 86 -17.09 21.29 -7.27
CA HIS A 86 -17.25 19.91 -6.81
C HIS A 86 -16.21 19.52 -5.76
N THR A 87 -16.48 18.42 -5.08
CA THR A 87 -15.67 17.82 -4.02
C THR A 87 -15.15 16.45 -4.42
N LEU A 88 -14.17 15.92 -3.68
CA LEU A 88 -13.63 14.59 -3.94
C LEU A 88 -14.69 13.49 -3.81
N GLU A 89 -15.66 13.63 -2.91
CA GLU A 89 -16.74 12.66 -2.69
C GLU A 89 -17.68 12.50 -3.91
N GLU A 90 -17.65 13.44 -4.84
CA GLU A 90 -18.47 13.40 -6.05
C GLU A 90 -17.79 12.64 -7.20
N MET A 91 -16.48 12.40 -7.09
CA MET A 91 -15.62 11.92 -8.17
C MET A 91 -15.74 10.41 -8.42
N ASP A 92 -15.41 10.00 -9.65
CA ASP A 92 -15.38 8.59 -10.04
C ASP A 92 -14.36 7.79 -9.21
N ARG A 93 -14.75 6.56 -8.86
CA ARG A 93 -14.02 5.60 -8.03
C ARG A 93 -13.64 6.05 -6.62
N VAL A 94 -14.25 7.10 -6.09
CA VAL A 94 -14.07 7.43 -4.67
C VAL A 94 -14.65 6.33 -3.78
N THR A 95 -13.95 6.02 -2.67
CA THR A 95 -14.42 5.13 -1.60
C THR A 95 -14.34 5.86 -0.27
N PRO A 96 -15.34 6.71 0.08
CA PRO A 96 -15.30 7.51 1.30
C PRO A 96 -15.15 6.63 2.55
N GLY A 97 -14.28 7.05 3.46
CA GLY A 97 -14.02 6.32 4.70
C GLY A 97 -15.17 6.45 5.70
N ALA A 98 -15.30 5.45 6.57
CA ALA A 98 -16.30 5.43 7.64
C ALA A 98 -15.65 5.13 8.98
N GLU A 99 -16.11 5.80 10.03
CA GLU A 99 -15.79 5.40 11.40
C GLU A 99 -16.39 4.02 11.70
N GLY A 100 -15.78 3.34 12.66
CA GLY A 100 -16.30 2.08 13.15
C GLY A 100 -15.23 1.21 13.78
N TRP A 101 -15.57 -0.05 13.93
CA TRP A 101 -14.75 -1.06 14.59
C TRP A 101 -14.58 -2.25 13.67
N VAL A 102 -13.37 -2.82 13.69
CA VAL A 102 -13.01 -4.03 12.95
C VAL A 102 -12.48 -5.10 13.91
N ARG A 103 -12.66 -6.37 13.57
CA ARG A 103 -11.96 -7.49 14.19
C ARG A 103 -11.68 -8.59 13.17
N LEU A 104 -10.76 -9.49 13.50
CA LEU A 104 -10.52 -10.71 12.74
C LEU A 104 -11.01 -11.94 13.50
N LYS A 105 -11.58 -12.87 12.74
CA LYS A 105 -11.71 -14.28 13.13
C LYS A 105 -10.86 -15.11 12.18
N VAL A 106 -9.92 -15.88 12.71
CA VAL A 106 -8.89 -16.60 11.95
C VAL A 106 -8.90 -18.06 12.41
N TRP A 107 -8.81 -19.02 11.47
CA TRP A 107 -8.75 -20.44 11.82
C TRP A 107 -7.94 -21.24 10.79
N PRO A 108 -7.27 -22.34 11.20
CA PRO A 108 -6.59 -23.23 10.27
C PRO A 108 -7.60 -23.93 9.37
N GLU A 109 -7.27 -24.13 8.09
CA GLU A 109 -8.13 -24.80 7.11
C GLU A 109 -8.62 -26.19 7.58
N ASN A 110 -7.79 -26.92 8.32
CA ASN A 110 -8.12 -28.25 8.83
C ASN A 110 -8.69 -28.28 10.26
N HIS A 111 -8.81 -27.12 10.92
CA HIS A 111 -9.25 -26.99 12.32
C HIS A 111 -10.22 -25.81 12.47
N THR A 112 -11.38 -25.90 11.81
CA THR A 112 -12.38 -24.82 11.80
C THR A 112 -13.01 -24.52 13.17
N ASP A 113 -12.81 -25.41 14.15
CA ASP A 113 -13.17 -25.24 15.55
C ASP A 113 -12.16 -24.41 16.36
N GLN A 114 -10.93 -24.25 15.86
CA GLN A 114 -9.87 -23.48 16.50
C GLN A 114 -9.84 -22.04 15.97
N VAL A 115 -10.86 -21.25 16.36
CA VAL A 115 -10.96 -19.85 15.95
C VAL A 115 -10.18 -18.95 16.90
N ILE A 116 -9.20 -18.24 16.35
CA ILE A 116 -8.54 -17.09 16.97
C ILE A 116 -9.39 -15.86 16.67
N GLU A 117 -9.86 -15.18 17.69
CA GLU A 117 -10.61 -13.93 17.58
C GLU A 117 -9.77 -12.79 18.16
N THR A 118 -9.59 -11.71 17.40
CA THR A 118 -8.98 -10.49 17.91
C THR A 118 -10.01 -9.67 18.67
N GLU A 119 -9.56 -8.85 19.61
CA GLU A 119 -10.41 -7.78 20.15
C GLU A 119 -10.89 -6.85 19.03
N TRP A 120 -12.03 -6.21 19.25
CA TRP A 120 -12.50 -5.13 18.38
C TRP A 120 -11.55 -3.94 18.48
N ALA A 121 -11.09 -3.47 17.33
CA ALA A 121 -10.25 -2.29 17.22
C ALA A 121 -10.98 -1.19 16.45
N GLN A 122 -10.89 0.05 16.94
CA GLN A 122 -11.43 1.20 16.23
C GLN A 122 -10.51 1.53 15.05
N VAL A 123 -11.10 1.85 13.90
CA VAL A 123 -10.33 2.41 12.79
C VAL A 123 -9.95 3.86 13.05
N ASP A 124 -8.83 4.30 12.48
CA ASP A 124 -8.29 5.63 12.75
C ASP A 124 -8.67 6.64 11.64
N PRO A 125 -9.57 7.62 11.91
CA PRO A 125 -9.98 8.60 10.91
C PRO A 125 -8.83 9.50 10.44
N ASP A 126 -7.81 9.72 11.29
CA ASP A 126 -6.63 10.51 10.94
C ASP A 126 -5.65 9.70 10.07
N ARG A 127 -5.85 8.37 9.98
CA ARG A 127 -5.08 7.44 9.15
C ARG A 127 -5.95 6.69 8.12
N ASP A 128 -6.81 7.45 7.45
CA ASP A 128 -7.70 6.98 6.38
C ASP A 128 -8.62 5.82 6.76
N PHE A 129 -9.07 5.79 8.02
CA PHE A 129 -9.97 4.77 8.55
C PHE A 129 -9.39 3.35 8.42
N THR A 130 -8.07 3.25 8.53
CA THR A 130 -7.33 1.98 8.45
C THR A 130 -7.09 1.38 9.83
N HIS A 131 -6.89 0.06 9.86
CA HIS A 131 -6.33 -0.66 10.99
C HIS A 131 -5.51 -1.86 10.51
N GLN A 132 -4.38 -2.13 11.16
CA GLN A 132 -3.50 -3.27 10.85
C GLN A 132 -3.42 -4.21 12.06
N PHE A 133 -3.83 -5.46 11.86
CA PHE A 133 -3.70 -6.51 12.86
C PHE A 133 -2.41 -7.28 12.67
N LEU A 134 -1.58 -7.39 13.70
CA LEU A 134 -0.45 -8.32 13.75
C LEU A 134 -0.93 -9.64 14.35
N LEU A 135 -1.03 -10.67 13.51
CA LEU A 135 -1.24 -12.05 13.94
C LEU A 135 0.12 -12.68 14.26
N THR A 136 0.22 -13.34 15.41
CA THR A 136 1.44 -14.02 15.87
C THR A 136 1.11 -15.42 16.36
N ASN A 137 2.14 -16.25 16.56
CA ASN A 137 2.01 -17.64 17.02
C ASN A 137 1.13 -18.50 16.07
N LEU A 138 1.15 -18.18 14.78
CA LEU A 138 0.58 -19.03 13.75
C LEU A 138 1.46 -20.28 13.59
N GLU A 139 0.85 -21.39 13.21
CA GLU A 139 1.56 -22.61 12.88
C GLU A 139 2.24 -22.47 11.52
N PRO A 140 3.50 -22.92 11.36
CA PRO A 140 4.18 -22.95 10.06
C PRO A 140 3.47 -23.87 9.06
N ASP A 141 3.69 -23.61 7.76
CA ASP A 141 3.15 -24.41 6.65
C ASP A 141 1.64 -24.68 6.75
N THR A 142 0.89 -23.68 7.22
CA THR A 142 -0.53 -23.81 7.52
C THR A 142 -1.34 -22.79 6.74
N THR A 143 -2.35 -23.27 6.02
CA THR A 143 -3.36 -22.42 5.40
C THR A 143 -4.33 -21.93 6.49
N TYR A 144 -4.44 -20.62 6.63
CA TYR A 144 -5.42 -19.97 7.49
C TYR A 144 -6.49 -19.29 6.64
N HIS A 145 -7.75 -19.54 7.00
CA HIS A 145 -8.88 -18.75 6.53
C HIS A 145 -9.22 -17.72 7.59
N PHE A 146 -9.69 -16.56 7.15
CA PHE A 146 -10.14 -15.54 8.09
C PHE A 146 -11.25 -14.66 7.54
N VAL A 147 -11.93 -13.97 8.45
CA VAL A 147 -12.94 -12.94 8.16
C VAL A 147 -12.59 -11.68 8.90
N SER A 148 -12.48 -10.57 8.15
CA SER A 148 -12.54 -9.22 8.71
C SER A 148 -13.98 -8.81 8.88
N GLU A 149 -14.43 -8.65 10.11
CA GLU A 149 -15.77 -8.20 10.47
C GLU A 149 -15.75 -6.70 10.82
N GLY A 150 -16.76 -5.95 10.39
CA GLY A 150 -16.89 -4.51 10.63
C GLY A 150 -18.26 -4.09 11.17
N LYS A 151 -18.30 -3.11 12.06
CA LYS A 151 -19.53 -2.53 12.64
C LYS A 151 -19.36 -1.04 12.98
N SER A 152 -20.47 -0.31 13.03
CA SER A 152 -20.49 1.15 13.28
C SER A 152 -20.05 1.52 14.70
N ASP A 153 -20.50 0.77 15.70
CA ASP A 153 -20.15 0.94 17.10
C ASP A 153 -20.12 -0.41 17.84
N LEU A 154 -19.71 -0.42 19.11
CA LEU A 154 -19.55 -1.66 19.87
C LEU A 154 -20.88 -2.37 20.18
N GLN A 155 -22.01 -1.66 20.15
CA GLN A 155 -23.34 -2.18 20.47
C GLN A 155 -24.10 -2.66 19.23
N SER A 156 -23.68 -2.24 18.05
CA SER A 156 -24.27 -2.59 16.77
C SER A 156 -23.93 -4.03 16.36
N GLU A 157 -24.81 -4.61 15.55
CA GLU A 157 -24.56 -5.88 14.89
C GLU A 157 -23.44 -5.75 13.85
N GLU A 158 -22.80 -6.88 13.54
CA GLU A 158 -21.81 -6.98 12.48
C GLU A 158 -22.46 -6.69 11.12
N SER A 159 -21.81 -5.85 10.33
CA SER A 159 -22.45 -5.22 9.16
C SER A 159 -21.62 -5.34 7.89
N SER A 160 -20.31 -5.58 8.00
CA SER A 160 -19.40 -5.89 6.90
C SER A 160 -18.58 -7.14 7.20
N LYS A 161 -18.38 -8.00 6.19
CA LYS A 161 -17.55 -9.21 6.27
C LYS A 161 -16.74 -9.37 4.99
N VAL A 162 -15.41 -9.36 5.09
CA VAL A 162 -14.50 -9.68 3.98
C VAL A 162 -13.72 -10.93 4.34
N LYS A 163 -13.73 -11.92 3.45
CA LYS A 163 -13.02 -13.19 3.64
C LYS A 163 -11.63 -13.12 3.02
N GLY A 164 -10.64 -13.65 3.74
CA GLY A 164 -9.29 -13.83 3.25
C GLY A 164 -8.73 -15.20 3.51
N VAL A 165 -7.61 -15.49 2.87
CA VAL A 165 -6.83 -16.71 3.05
C VAL A 165 -5.35 -16.38 2.95
N LEU A 166 -4.53 -16.99 3.80
CA LEU A 166 -3.08 -16.93 3.74
C LEU A 166 -2.49 -18.31 4.01
N LYS A 167 -1.25 -18.53 3.57
CA LYS A 167 -0.45 -19.69 3.96
C LYS A 167 0.84 -19.20 4.61
N THR A 168 1.10 -19.61 5.84
CA THR A 168 2.38 -19.35 6.51
C THR A 168 3.51 -20.14 5.84
N ALA A 169 4.72 -19.58 5.87
CA ALA A 169 5.90 -20.26 5.37
C ALA A 169 6.22 -21.52 6.19
N GLN A 170 6.91 -22.48 5.58
CA GLN A 170 7.50 -23.59 6.32
C GLN A 170 8.66 -23.12 7.23
N VAL A 171 8.96 -23.89 8.29
CA VAL A 171 10.17 -23.70 9.11
C VAL A 171 11.45 -23.78 8.27
N ASP A 172 12.49 -23.05 8.70
CA ASP A 172 13.71 -22.77 7.93
C ASP A 172 14.63 -23.96 7.63
N ASP A 173 14.39 -25.12 8.25
CA ASP A 173 15.15 -26.36 8.07
C ASP A 173 14.47 -27.38 7.15
N LYS A 174 13.24 -27.10 6.69
CA LYS A 174 12.47 -27.98 5.80
C LYS A 174 12.30 -27.38 4.40
N PRO A 175 12.51 -28.16 3.33
CA PRO A 175 12.32 -27.66 1.97
C PRO A 175 10.84 -27.33 1.69
N GLU A 176 10.60 -26.33 0.85
CA GLU A 176 9.25 -25.93 0.41
C GLU A 176 9.26 -25.54 -1.08
N ARG A 177 8.24 -25.97 -1.81
CA ARG A 177 7.99 -25.44 -3.15
C ARG A 177 7.37 -24.06 -3.02
N VAL A 178 8.13 -23.03 -3.37
CA VAL A 178 7.66 -21.64 -3.34
C VAL A 178 7.34 -21.15 -4.75
N VAL A 179 6.11 -20.68 -4.95
CA VAL A 179 5.62 -20.00 -6.14
C VAL A 179 5.31 -18.57 -5.75
N PHE A 180 5.89 -17.59 -6.43
CA PHE A 180 5.60 -16.18 -6.17
C PHE A 180 5.53 -15.40 -7.47
N THR A 181 4.91 -14.23 -7.39
CA THR A 181 4.78 -13.29 -8.52
C THR A 181 5.38 -11.95 -8.13
N VAL A 182 5.93 -11.23 -9.10
CA VAL A 182 6.53 -9.92 -8.89
C VAL A 182 5.99 -8.95 -9.94
N VAL A 183 5.53 -7.78 -9.51
CA VAL A 183 5.04 -6.70 -10.38
C VAL A 183 5.68 -5.37 -9.98
N THR A 184 5.94 -4.55 -10.98
CA THR A 184 6.21 -3.11 -10.88
C THR A 184 5.23 -2.40 -11.80
N GLY A 185 4.94 -1.12 -11.53
CA GLY A 185 4.18 -0.29 -12.46
C GLY A 185 2.72 -0.71 -12.61
N GLN A 186 1.82 0.02 -11.97
CA GLN A 186 0.37 -0.18 -12.14
C GLN A 186 -0.40 1.15 -12.22
N GLU A 187 0.13 2.10 -13.00
CA GLU A 187 -0.51 3.39 -13.22
C GLU A 187 -2.00 3.21 -13.56
N TYR A 188 -2.88 3.87 -12.78
CA TYR A 188 -4.33 3.74 -12.95
C TYR A 188 -4.74 3.85 -14.43
N HIS A 189 -4.36 4.91 -15.13
CA HIS A 189 -4.79 5.13 -16.52
C HIS A 189 -4.28 4.11 -17.55
N ARG A 190 -3.38 3.18 -17.16
CA ARG A 190 -2.84 2.11 -18.00
C ARG A 190 -3.56 0.77 -17.84
N ARG A 191 -4.59 0.69 -16.99
CA ARG A 191 -5.44 -0.50 -16.83
C ARG A 191 -5.97 -1.00 -18.17
N ASP A 192 -5.71 -2.27 -18.47
CA ASP A 192 -6.26 -2.95 -19.66
C ASP A 192 -7.77 -3.24 -19.56
N ASN A 193 -8.38 -3.05 -18.38
CA ASN A 193 -9.81 -3.07 -18.19
C ASN A 193 -10.25 -1.85 -17.34
N PRO A 194 -10.94 -0.86 -17.93
CA PRO A 194 -11.35 0.35 -17.23
C PRO A 194 -12.23 0.09 -16.00
N GLU A 195 -13.11 -0.91 -16.07
CA GLU A 195 -14.10 -1.24 -15.04
C GLU A 195 -13.55 -2.15 -13.94
N LEU A 196 -12.72 -3.12 -14.31
CA LEU A 196 -12.29 -4.19 -13.40
C LEU A 196 -10.85 -4.02 -12.89
N GLY A 197 -10.00 -3.27 -13.59
CA GLY A 197 -8.61 -3.03 -13.22
C GLY A 197 -7.60 -3.72 -14.14
N HIS A 198 -6.44 -4.10 -13.60
CA HIS A 198 -5.38 -4.72 -14.41
C HIS A 198 -5.63 -6.22 -14.59
N GLN A 199 -5.65 -6.69 -15.84
CA GLN A 199 -5.94 -8.10 -16.16
C GLN A 199 -4.85 -9.08 -15.68
N ILE A 200 -3.67 -8.57 -15.31
CA ILE A 200 -2.59 -9.41 -14.78
C ILE A 200 -2.96 -10.07 -13.44
N TYR A 201 -3.75 -9.42 -12.58
CA TYR A 201 -4.13 -9.95 -11.26
C TYR A 201 -4.94 -11.27 -11.32
N PRO A 202 -6.01 -11.40 -12.12
CA PRO A 202 -6.69 -12.69 -12.27
C PRO A 202 -5.83 -13.75 -12.97
N VAL A 203 -4.86 -13.37 -13.80
CA VAL A 203 -3.90 -14.32 -14.40
C VAL A 203 -2.91 -14.83 -13.35
N MET A 204 -2.33 -13.93 -12.54
CA MET A 204 -1.46 -14.31 -11.42
C MET A 204 -2.18 -15.18 -10.39
N SER A 205 -3.46 -14.91 -10.14
CA SER A 205 -4.29 -15.72 -9.23
C SER A 205 -4.32 -17.20 -9.61
N GLN A 206 -4.29 -17.52 -10.92
CA GLN A 206 -4.33 -18.91 -11.40
C GLN A 206 -3.05 -19.68 -11.09
N LEU A 207 -1.95 -18.99 -10.77
CA LEU A 207 -0.69 -19.60 -10.37
C LEU A 207 -0.69 -20.06 -8.91
N ASN A 208 -1.71 -19.68 -8.12
CA ASN A 208 -1.78 -19.89 -6.66
C ASN A 208 -0.47 -19.53 -5.95
N PRO A 209 0.01 -18.27 -6.08
CA PRO A 209 1.28 -17.88 -5.47
C PRO A 209 1.21 -17.95 -3.94
N ASN A 210 2.28 -18.45 -3.32
CA ASN A 210 2.53 -18.34 -1.88
C ASN A 210 2.53 -16.87 -1.44
N PHE A 211 3.14 -16.00 -2.27
CA PHE A 211 3.13 -14.56 -2.06
C PHE A 211 3.33 -13.78 -3.37
N PHE A 212 3.06 -12.49 -3.28
CA PHE A 212 3.26 -11.48 -4.30
C PHE A 212 4.27 -10.45 -3.81
N VAL A 213 5.06 -9.88 -4.71
CA VAL A 213 5.94 -8.74 -4.40
C VAL A 213 5.60 -7.58 -5.33
N HIS A 214 5.26 -6.43 -4.75
CA HIS A 214 5.19 -5.18 -5.51
C HIS A 214 6.50 -4.43 -5.34
N THR A 215 7.23 -4.20 -6.42
CA THR A 215 8.55 -3.55 -6.37
C THR A 215 8.44 -2.04 -6.59
N GLY A 216 7.42 -1.40 -6.03
CA GLY A 216 7.15 0.02 -6.24
C GLY A 216 6.46 0.34 -7.56
N ASP A 217 6.24 1.63 -7.80
CA ASP A 217 5.39 2.19 -8.86
C ASP A 217 3.93 1.68 -8.77
N ILE A 218 3.38 1.73 -7.57
CA ILE A 218 2.05 1.25 -7.16
C ILE A 218 0.93 2.21 -7.58
N LEU A 219 1.17 3.52 -7.60
CA LEU A 219 0.12 4.53 -7.71
C LEU A 219 0.38 5.62 -8.72
N TYR A 220 1.62 6.13 -8.71
CA TYR A 220 2.01 7.37 -9.40
C TYR A 220 1.32 8.63 -8.85
N TYR A 221 1.74 9.09 -7.67
CA TYR A 221 1.26 10.33 -7.05
C TYR A 221 1.35 11.55 -7.97
N ASP A 222 2.40 11.66 -8.76
CA ASP A 222 2.70 12.82 -9.61
C ASP A 222 2.12 12.74 -11.04
N LYS A 223 1.26 11.75 -11.33
CA LYS A 223 0.52 11.64 -12.60
C LYS A 223 -0.90 12.19 -12.46
N ALA A 224 -1.37 12.83 -13.53
CA ALA A 224 -2.69 13.47 -13.62
C ALA A 224 -3.86 12.49 -13.44
N GLY A 225 -5.04 13.08 -13.20
CA GLY A 225 -6.29 12.35 -13.04
C GLY A 225 -6.45 11.66 -11.69
N PRO A 226 -6.35 12.33 -10.54
CA PRO A 226 -5.71 13.62 -10.25
C PRO A 226 -4.22 13.44 -9.96
N GLN A 227 -3.44 14.53 -9.87
CA GLN A 227 -2.18 14.53 -9.13
C GLN A 227 -2.44 14.65 -7.62
N ALA A 228 -1.61 13.99 -6.82
CA ALA A 228 -1.70 14.01 -5.36
C ALA A 228 -1.10 15.31 -4.79
N LEU A 229 -1.79 16.43 -4.95
CA LEU A 229 -1.36 17.73 -4.43
C LEU A 229 -1.67 17.94 -2.94
N SER A 230 -2.30 16.95 -2.31
CA SER A 230 -2.64 16.90 -0.89
C SER A 230 -2.67 15.46 -0.38
N VAL A 231 -2.60 15.28 0.94
CA VAL A 231 -2.79 13.98 1.62
C VAL A 231 -4.10 13.29 1.21
N GLU A 232 -5.18 14.06 1.06
CA GLU A 232 -6.49 13.55 0.66
C GLU A 232 -6.46 12.92 -0.75
N LEU A 233 -5.80 13.58 -1.71
CA LEU A 233 -5.64 13.06 -3.08
C LEU A 233 -4.64 11.90 -3.16
N ALA A 234 -3.63 11.87 -2.28
CA ALA A 234 -2.72 10.73 -2.13
C ALA A 234 -3.47 9.48 -1.63
N ARG A 235 -4.25 9.61 -0.55
CA ARG A 235 -5.14 8.55 -0.04
C ARG A 235 -6.16 8.10 -1.07
N PHE A 236 -6.75 9.05 -1.82
CA PHE A 236 -7.65 8.72 -2.92
C PHE A 236 -7.01 7.79 -3.94
N LYS A 237 -5.74 8.01 -4.33
CA LYS A 237 -5.06 7.13 -5.30
C LYS A 237 -4.93 5.69 -4.80
N TRP A 238 -4.56 5.49 -3.53
CA TRP A 238 -4.55 4.17 -2.88
C TRP A 238 -5.94 3.52 -2.94
N ASN A 239 -6.92 4.27 -2.46
CA ASN A 239 -8.30 3.83 -2.35
C ASN A 239 -8.87 3.43 -3.72
N ARG A 240 -8.62 4.24 -4.74
CA ARG A 240 -9.06 3.97 -6.11
C ARG A 240 -8.45 2.71 -6.67
N ILE A 241 -7.13 2.51 -6.55
CA ILE A 241 -6.48 1.35 -7.19
C ILE A 241 -6.87 0.04 -6.51
N TYR A 242 -6.95 0.01 -5.17
CA TYR A 242 -7.31 -1.18 -4.41
C TYR A 242 -8.82 -1.36 -4.23
N GLY A 243 -9.63 -0.37 -4.61
CA GLY A 243 -11.06 -0.50 -4.81
C GLY A 243 -11.44 -1.18 -6.13
N MET A 244 -10.49 -1.34 -7.07
CA MET A 244 -10.74 -2.02 -8.34
C MET A 244 -10.98 -3.52 -8.12
N PRO A 245 -11.98 -4.14 -8.79
CA PRO A 245 -12.36 -5.54 -8.56
C PRO A 245 -11.22 -6.56 -8.67
N PHE A 246 -10.35 -6.47 -9.68
CA PHE A 246 -9.26 -7.43 -9.88
C PHE A 246 -8.17 -7.33 -8.81
N GLN A 247 -7.73 -6.13 -8.48
CA GLN A 247 -6.77 -5.86 -7.42
C GLN A 247 -7.31 -6.32 -6.07
N ARG A 248 -8.54 -5.90 -5.73
CA ARG A 248 -9.20 -6.24 -4.48
C ARG A 248 -9.34 -7.75 -4.31
N ALA A 249 -9.81 -8.44 -5.35
CA ALA A 249 -10.00 -9.89 -5.30
C ALA A 249 -8.68 -10.65 -5.09
N PHE A 250 -7.58 -10.19 -5.73
CA PHE A 250 -6.25 -10.77 -5.58
C PHE A 250 -5.69 -10.54 -4.17
N HIS A 251 -5.63 -9.29 -3.71
CA HIS A 251 -5.02 -8.95 -2.43
C HIS A 251 -5.80 -9.46 -1.21
N ASN A 252 -7.10 -9.76 -1.36
CA ASN A 252 -7.88 -10.45 -0.33
C ASN A 252 -7.38 -11.87 -0.04
N ARG A 253 -6.62 -12.49 -0.96
CA ARG A 253 -6.29 -13.92 -0.91
C ARG A 253 -4.82 -14.23 -1.21
N THR A 254 -4.00 -13.22 -1.44
CA THR A 254 -2.59 -13.38 -1.77
C THR A 254 -1.74 -12.53 -0.84
N PRO A 255 -0.93 -13.16 0.03
CA PRO A 255 0.09 -12.46 0.82
C PRO A 255 0.98 -11.59 -0.07
N SER A 256 1.27 -10.37 0.37
CA SER A 256 1.93 -9.35 -0.43
C SER A 256 3.06 -8.70 0.35
N TYR A 257 4.24 -8.63 -0.24
CA TYR A 257 5.35 -7.80 0.23
C TYR A 257 5.43 -6.55 -0.64
N PHE A 258 5.16 -5.38 -0.04
CA PHE A 258 5.20 -4.10 -0.76
C PHE A 258 6.52 -3.38 -0.54
N ILE A 259 7.19 -3.01 -1.63
CA ILE A 259 8.30 -2.06 -1.66
C ILE A 259 7.79 -0.78 -2.31
N LYS A 260 8.24 0.40 -1.87
CA LYS A 260 7.95 1.67 -2.54
C LYS A 260 9.03 2.05 -3.53
N ASP A 261 8.64 2.84 -4.52
CA ASP A 261 9.55 3.61 -5.35
C ASP A 261 9.20 5.11 -5.26
N ASP A 262 9.82 5.97 -6.07
CA ASP A 262 9.52 7.41 -6.12
C ASP A 262 8.03 7.73 -6.28
N HIS A 263 7.33 7.05 -7.17
CA HIS A 263 5.94 7.31 -7.53
C HIS A 263 4.93 6.99 -6.41
N ASP A 264 5.37 6.30 -5.36
CA ASP A 264 4.59 5.99 -4.16
C ASP A 264 5.20 6.58 -2.89
N THR A 265 6.32 7.30 -3.05
CA THR A 265 6.95 8.10 -2.01
C THR A 265 6.54 9.55 -2.15
N TRP A 266 6.75 10.15 -3.33
CA TRP A 266 6.38 11.56 -3.56
C TRP A 266 6.21 11.89 -5.04
N GLN A 267 7.29 11.85 -5.82
CA GLN A 267 7.30 12.19 -7.24
C GLN A 267 8.52 11.57 -7.92
N ASN A 268 8.47 11.42 -9.24
CA ASN A 268 9.56 10.86 -10.05
C ASN A 268 10.95 11.36 -9.64
N ASP A 269 11.88 10.43 -9.43
CA ASP A 269 13.28 10.61 -9.03
C ASP A 269 13.47 11.41 -7.72
N CYS A 270 12.52 11.38 -6.78
CA CYS A 270 12.61 12.11 -5.51
C CYS A 270 13.68 11.58 -4.54
N TRP A 271 14.17 12.47 -3.68
CA TRP A 271 15.02 12.16 -2.52
C TRP A 271 14.58 13.02 -1.31
N PRO A 272 14.98 12.67 -0.07
CA PRO A 272 14.43 13.27 1.15
C PRO A 272 14.60 14.80 1.26
N THR A 273 15.73 15.33 0.81
CA THR A 273 16.04 16.77 0.87
C THR A 273 15.67 17.54 -0.40
N MET A 274 14.88 16.95 -1.30
CA MET A 274 14.46 17.60 -2.54
C MET A 274 13.43 18.71 -2.23
N GLU A 275 13.72 19.93 -2.68
CA GLU A 275 12.80 21.07 -2.56
C GLU A 275 12.31 21.51 -3.95
N ASN A 276 11.00 21.45 -4.17
CA ASN A 276 10.31 22.08 -5.29
C ASN A 276 8.81 22.20 -4.99
N ASN A 277 8.06 22.83 -5.90
CA ASN A 277 6.62 23.04 -5.73
C ASN A 277 5.74 22.16 -6.64
N LYS A 278 6.30 21.07 -7.19
CA LYS A 278 5.57 20.20 -8.11
C LYS A 278 4.41 19.48 -7.41
N MET A 279 4.54 19.14 -6.14
CA MET A 279 3.52 18.35 -5.43
C MET A 279 2.56 19.18 -4.57
N GLY A 280 2.48 20.50 -4.80
CA GLY A 280 1.57 21.36 -4.03
C GLY A 280 1.93 21.35 -2.54
N ASP A 281 0.94 21.09 -1.69
CA ASP A 281 1.11 21.01 -0.24
C ASP A 281 1.50 19.60 0.23
N PHE A 282 1.39 18.59 -0.64
CA PHE A 282 1.78 17.23 -0.32
C PHE A 282 3.29 17.09 -0.27
N THR A 283 3.82 16.65 0.86
CA THR A 283 5.26 16.57 1.15
C THR A 283 5.81 15.15 1.03
N PHE A 284 7.14 15.04 0.96
CA PHE A 284 7.82 13.74 0.97
C PHE A 284 7.55 12.94 2.26
N GLU A 285 7.58 13.61 3.42
CA GLU A 285 7.34 13.01 4.73
C GLU A 285 5.91 12.47 4.87
N GLU A 286 4.92 13.21 4.36
CA GLU A 286 3.54 12.74 4.30
C GLU A 286 3.41 11.50 3.41
N GLY A 287 4.10 11.47 2.27
CA GLY A 287 4.10 10.30 1.41
C GLY A 287 4.74 9.06 2.05
N GLN A 288 5.82 9.23 2.82
CA GLN A 288 6.38 8.15 3.64
C GLN A 288 5.36 7.62 4.66
N ALA A 289 4.66 8.53 5.35
CA ALA A 289 3.66 8.16 6.36
C ALA A 289 2.43 7.45 5.74
N ILE A 290 1.92 7.98 4.63
CA ILE A 290 0.78 7.39 3.90
C ILE A 290 1.15 6.01 3.36
N TYR A 291 2.39 5.80 2.90
CA TYR A 291 2.81 4.48 2.43
C TYR A 291 2.66 3.42 3.54
N LEU A 292 3.19 3.69 4.75
CA LEU A 292 3.08 2.79 5.90
C LEU A 292 1.65 2.63 6.43
N GLU A 293 0.81 3.66 6.24
CA GLU A 293 -0.63 3.59 6.52
C GLU A 293 -1.34 2.61 5.59
N GLN A 294 -0.97 2.55 4.31
CA GLN A 294 -1.77 1.94 3.26
C GLN A 294 -1.34 0.51 2.89
N VAL A 295 -0.15 0.06 3.28
CA VAL A 295 0.28 -1.33 3.04
C VAL A 295 0.42 -2.11 4.35
N PRO A 296 0.11 -3.42 4.36
CA PRO A 296 0.23 -4.27 5.55
C PRO A 296 1.70 -4.52 5.88
N MET A 297 2.36 -3.59 6.58
CA MET A 297 3.78 -3.66 6.86
C MET A 297 4.18 -3.01 8.20
N GLY A 298 5.31 -3.45 8.76
CA GLY A 298 5.90 -2.84 9.94
C GLY A 298 6.61 -1.50 9.64
N GLU A 299 7.18 -0.89 10.68
CA GLU A 299 7.84 0.43 10.56
C GLU A 299 9.12 0.41 9.71
N LYS A 300 9.79 -0.74 9.57
CA LYS A 300 11.03 -0.88 8.79
C LYS A 300 10.73 -1.23 7.34
N THR A 301 11.07 -0.32 6.44
CA THR A 301 10.81 -0.43 4.99
C THR A 301 11.79 -1.36 4.26
N TYR A 302 12.95 -1.68 4.83
CA TYR A 302 13.82 -2.78 4.39
C TYR A 302 13.74 -3.98 5.34
N ARG A 303 13.59 -5.18 4.77
CA ARG A 303 13.26 -6.40 5.51
C ARG A 303 13.65 -7.66 4.75
N THR A 304 13.68 -8.81 5.43
CA THR A 304 13.97 -10.11 4.83
C THR A 304 13.00 -11.16 5.36
N TYR A 305 12.61 -12.11 4.50
CA TYR A 305 11.70 -13.21 4.85
C TYR A 305 12.26 -14.54 4.37
N ARG A 306 12.04 -15.58 5.19
CA ARG A 306 12.46 -16.96 4.93
C ARG A 306 11.25 -17.81 4.58
N TRP A 307 11.35 -18.57 3.50
CA TRP A 307 10.35 -19.53 3.04
C TRP A 307 10.96 -20.93 2.97
N GLY A 308 10.77 -21.69 4.06
CA GLY A 308 11.39 -22.99 4.25
C GLY A 308 12.92 -22.91 4.23
N LYS A 309 13.56 -24.02 3.88
CA LYS A 309 15.01 -24.15 3.67
C LYS A 309 15.50 -23.55 2.36
N ASP A 310 14.59 -23.38 1.41
CA ASP A 310 14.98 -23.16 0.03
C ASP A 310 15.14 -21.68 -0.32
N LEU A 311 14.29 -20.78 0.19
CA LEU A 311 14.29 -19.39 -0.27
C LEU A 311 14.41 -18.40 0.89
N GLN A 312 15.33 -17.45 0.76
CA GLN A 312 15.30 -16.20 1.51
C GLN A 312 15.25 -15.01 0.57
N ILE A 313 14.38 -14.05 0.86
CA ILE A 313 14.21 -12.82 0.09
C ILE A 313 14.69 -11.62 0.91
N TRP A 314 15.34 -10.66 0.25
CA TRP A 314 15.69 -9.35 0.80
C TRP A 314 14.93 -8.30 0.01
N LEU A 315 14.16 -7.50 0.72
CA LEU A 315 13.36 -6.43 0.16
C LEU A 315 14.00 -5.13 0.67
N VAL A 316 14.65 -4.39 -0.23
CA VAL A 316 15.42 -3.18 0.13
C VAL A 316 14.57 -1.92 -0.03
N GLU A 317 15.00 -0.84 0.63
CA GLU A 317 14.39 0.47 0.48
C GLU A 317 15.31 1.42 -0.31
N GLY A 318 14.72 2.18 -1.24
CA GLY A 318 15.44 2.97 -2.25
C GLY A 318 15.22 4.48 -2.23
N ARG A 319 14.37 5.02 -1.34
CA ARG A 319 14.00 6.45 -1.31
C ARG A 319 14.23 7.12 0.03
N ASP A 320 14.07 6.41 1.14
CA ASP A 320 14.11 7.01 2.48
C ASP A 320 15.50 7.51 2.92
N TYR A 321 16.56 6.85 2.49
CA TYR A 321 17.92 7.07 3.02
C TYR A 321 18.89 7.63 1.98
N ARG A 322 18.40 7.89 0.77
CA ARG A 322 19.26 8.22 -0.37
C ARG A 322 19.78 9.66 -0.30
N SER A 323 21.00 9.82 -0.80
CA SER A 323 21.57 11.12 -1.13
C SER A 323 20.86 11.76 -2.33
N PRO A 324 20.95 13.09 -2.50
CA PRO A 324 20.50 13.77 -3.71
C PRO A 324 21.09 13.17 -4.99
N ASN A 325 20.29 13.08 -6.05
CA ASN A 325 20.76 12.52 -7.32
C ASN A 325 21.87 13.35 -7.96
N ASP A 326 21.88 14.66 -7.73
CA ASP A 326 22.87 15.62 -8.24
C ASP A 326 24.16 15.68 -7.41
N MET A 327 24.22 15.01 -6.25
CA MET A 327 25.46 14.84 -5.49
C MET A 327 26.49 14.09 -6.36
N PRO A 328 27.77 14.51 -6.40
CA PRO A 328 28.80 13.75 -7.12
C PRO A 328 28.92 12.31 -6.59
N ASP A 329 29.04 11.35 -7.50
CA ASP A 329 29.23 9.93 -7.13
C ASP A 329 30.55 9.73 -6.36
N GLY A 330 30.53 8.83 -5.37
CA GLY A 330 31.65 8.59 -4.47
C GLY A 330 31.24 7.88 -3.18
N PRO A 331 32.18 7.65 -2.24
CA PRO A 331 31.95 6.86 -1.03
C PRO A 331 30.90 7.41 -0.07
N GLU A 332 30.62 8.72 -0.13
CA GLU A 332 29.63 9.37 0.73
C GLU A 332 28.23 9.44 0.10
N LYS A 333 28.09 9.08 -1.20
CA LYS A 333 26.80 9.08 -1.90
C LYS A 333 26.19 7.69 -1.85
N THR A 334 24.91 7.61 -1.48
CA THR A 334 24.23 6.34 -1.23
C THR A 334 22.77 6.40 -1.64
N ILE A 335 22.18 5.26 -1.99
CA ILE A 335 20.73 5.05 -2.07
C ILE A 335 20.24 4.36 -0.80
N TRP A 336 20.96 3.33 -0.33
CA TRP A 336 20.50 2.48 0.77
C TRP A 336 20.81 3.05 2.16
N GLY A 337 21.75 3.97 2.25
CA GLY A 337 22.35 4.36 3.53
C GLY A 337 23.28 3.29 4.08
N LYS A 338 24.10 3.69 5.06
CA LYS A 338 25.09 2.82 5.70
C LYS A 338 24.44 1.65 6.44
N GLU A 339 23.40 1.91 7.22
CA GLU A 339 22.77 0.91 8.08
C GLU A 339 22.12 -0.23 7.27
N GLN A 340 21.40 0.09 6.20
CA GLN A 340 20.78 -0.91 5.33
C GLN A 340 21.85 -1.72 4.58
N MET A 341 22.93 -1.10 4.12
CA MET A 341 24.04 -1.80 3.47
C MET A 341 24.71 -2.81 4.40
N GLU A 342 25.00 -2.41 5.65
CA GLU A 342 25.58 -3.29 6.68
C GLU A 342 24.62 -4.43 7.05
N TRP A 343 23.33 -4.11 7.24
CA TRP A 343 22.29 -5.10 7.48
C TRP A 343 22.17 -6.11 6.34
N PHE A 344 22.16 -5.64 5.09
CA PHE A 344 22.03 -6.49 3.92
C PHE A 344 23.20 -7.47 3.82
N LYS A 345 24.45 -6.98 3.89
CA LYS A 345 25.64 -7.84 3.82
C LYS A 345 25.64 -8.90 4.91
N ARG A 346 25.45 -8.46 6.16
CA ARG A 346 25.43 -9.36 7.33
C ARG A 346 24.37 -10.44 7.19
N THR A 347 23.13 -10.07 6.86
CA THR A 347 22.02 -11.04 6.80
C THR A 347 22.12 -11.98 5.60
N VAL A 348 22.72 -11.55 4.49
CA VAL A 348 23.04 -12.44 3.35
C VAL A 348 24.09 -13.47 3.72
N GLU A 349 25.14 -13.07 4.45
CA GLU A 349 26.19 -13.98 4.94
C GLU A 349 25.68 -14.95 6.02
N GLU A 350 24.76 -14.51 6.87
CA GLU A 350 24.10 -15.35 7.88
C GLU A 350 23.12 -16.37 7.26
N SER A 351 22.59 -16.10 6.07
CA SER A 351 21.61 -16.95 5.41
C SER A 351 22.21 -18.28 4.97
N ASP A 352 21.55 -19.38 5.32
CA ASP A 352 21.84 -20.73 4.82
C ASP A 352 20.83 -21.21 3.75
N ALA A 353 20.00 -20.32 3.20
CA ALA A 353 19.00 -20.67 2.20
C ALA A 353 19.64 -21.22 0.92
N ALA A 354 18.96 -22.17 0.27
CA ALA A 354 19.42 -22.72 -1.01
C ALA A 354 19.47 -21.67 -2.13
N PHE A 355 18.50 -20.74 -2.13
CA PHE A 355 18.34 -19.62 -3.05
C PHE A 355 18.19 -18.31 -2.28
N ARG A 356 18.88 -17.28 -2.76
CA ARG A 356 18.83 -15.92 -2.22
C ARG A 356 18.29 -14.97 -3.28
N LEU A 357 17.30 -14.16 -2.93
CA LEU A 357 16.70 -13.21 -3.86
C LEU A 357 16.76 -11.80 -3.29
N LEU A 358 17.53 -10.93 -3.93
CA LEU A 358 17.46 -9.49 -3.68
C LEU A 358 16.38 -8.90 -4.58
N ILE A 359 15.37 -8.29 -3.96
CA ILE A 359 14.29 -7.60 -4.67
C ILE A 359 14.40 -6.12 -4.34
N SER A 360 14.57 -5.32 -5.38
CA SER A 360 14.82 -3.88 -5.32
C SER A 360 13.75 -3.12 -6.10
N PRO A 361 13.31 -1.93 -5.68
CA PRO A 361 12.39 -1.15 -6.49
C PRO A 361 13.06 -0.74 -7.81
N THR A 362 14.28 -0.22 -7.69
CA THR A 362 15.07 0.24 -8.83
C THR A 362 16.16 -0.76 -9.26
N PRO A 363 16.66 -0.66 -10.51
CA PRO A 363 17.70 -1.55 -11.01
C PRO A 363 19.05 -1.45 -10.30
N ILE A 364 19.65 -2.62 -10.07
CA ILE A 364 21.03 -2.76 -9.55
C ILE A 364 21.99 -3.27 -10.64
N VAL A 365 21.50 -4.12 -11.53
CA VAL A 365 22.27 -4.70 -12.63
C VAL A 365 21.88 -3.98 -13.93
N GLY A 366 22.88 -3.46 -14.65
CA GLY A 366 22.73 -2.74 -15.92
C GLY A 366 22.74 -3.65 -17.17
N PRO A 367 22.72 -3.07 -18.38
CA PRO A 367 22.66 -1.62 -18.64
C PRO A 367 21.26 -1.05 -18.35
N ASP A 368 21.20 0.26 -18.19
CA ASP A 368 19.97 1.03 -18.13
C ASP A 368 19.95 2.08 -19.27
N ARG A 369 18.87 2.85 -19.38
CA ARG A 369 18.71 3.93 -20.37
C ARG A 369 19.76 5.03 -20.14
N GLU A 370 20.30 5.60 -21.23
CA GLU A 370 21.38 6.61 -21.17
C GLU A 370 21.01 7.88 -20.39
N ASN A 371 19.72 8.21 -20.33
CA ASN A 371 19.18 9.40 -19.67
C ASN A 371 18.63 9.13 -18.25
N LYS A 372 18.88 7.94 -17.68
CA LYS A 372 18.52 7.61 -16.31
C LYS A 372 19.69 7.87 -15.35
N HIS A 373 19.36 8.45 -14.20
CA HIS A 373 20.31 8.98 -13.20
C HIS A 373 19.91 8.62 -11.76
N ASP A 374 18.97 7.69 -11.59
CA ASP A 374 18.23 7.50 -10.33
C ASP A 374 18.49 6.15 -9.65
N ASN A 375 19.32 5.27 -10.22
CA ASN A 375 19.52 3.93 -9.64
C ASN A 375 20.97 3.44 -9.69
N HIS A 376 21.24 2.33 -8.98
CA HIS A 376 22.55 1.71 -8.86
C HIS A 376 23.14 1.23 -10.18
N ALA A 377 22.32 1.00 -11.22
CA ALA A 377 22.80 0.65 -12.55
C ALA A 377 23.26 1.88 -13.36
N ASN A 378 23.00 3.10 -12.89
CA ASN A 378 23.40 4.35 -13.54
C ASN A 378 24.78 4.84 -13.04
N LYS A 379 25.40 5.71 -13.83
CA LYS A 379 26.71 6.31 -13.52
C LYS A 379 26.68 7.15 -12.22
N ASP A 380 25.52 7.68 -11.89
CA ASP A 380 25.33 8.65 -10.80
C ASP A 380 25.37 8.01 -9.41
N PHE A 381 25.19 6.69 -9.32
CA PHE A 381 25.30 5.89 -8.10
C PHE A 381 26.23 4.68 -8.32
N LYS A 382 27.26 4.87 -9.16
CA LYS A 382 28.14 3.80 -9.59
C LYS A 382 28.97 3.25 -8.44
N TYR A 383 29.49 4.10 -7.56
CA TYR A 383 30.34 3.64 -6.45
C TYR A 383 29.61 2.63 -5.56
N GLU A 384 28.45 3.00 -5.01
CA GLU A 384 27.65 2.08 -4.18
C GLU A 384 27.16 0.88 -5.01
N GLY A 385 26.72 1.11 -6.24
CA GLY A 385 26.28 0.04 -7.14
C GLY A 385 27.37 -1.00 -7.40
N ASP A 386 28.63 -0.59 -7.55
CA ASP A 386 29.77 -1.50 -7.73
C ASP A 386 30.03 -2.33 -6.47
N LEU A 387 29.94 -1.73 -5.28
CA LEU A 387 30.06 -2.45 -4.01
C LEU A 387 28.98 -3.52 -3.83
N ILE A 388 27.74 -3.19 -4.17
CA ILE A 388 26.62 -4.15 -4.14
C ILE A 388 26.87 -5.26 -5.15
N ARG A 389 27.18 -4.92 -6.41
CA ARG A 389 27.42 -5.89 -7.48
C ARG A 389 28.59 -6.82 -7.19
N GLN A 390 29.66 -6.30 -6.61
CA GLN A 390 30.79 -7.12 -6.16
C GLN A 390 30.33 -8.10 -5.09
N PHE A 391 29.68 -7.61 -4.03
CA PHE A 391 29.22 -8.45 -2.93
C PHE A 391 28.27 -9.56 -3.39
N ILE A 392 27.26 -9.25 -4.22
CA ILE A 392 26.32 -10.26 -4.72
C ILE A 392 26.98 -11.27 -5.67
N SER A 393 28.04 -10.87 -6.40
CA SER A 393 28.77 -11.77 -7.31
C SER A 393 29.57 -12.85 -6.58
N GLU A 394 29.90 -12.59 -5.31
CA GLU A 394 30.60 -13.52 -4.42
C GLU A 394 29.62 -14.53 -3.78
N GLN A 395 28.30 -14.28 -3.86
CA GLN A 395 27.28 -15.13 -3.25
C GLN A 395 26.84 -16.27 -4.18
N LYS A 396 26.73 -17.47 -3.61
CA LYS A 396 26.19 -18.63 -4.33
C LYS A 396 24.65 -18.53 -4.42
N ASN A 397 24.12 -18.80 -5.61
CA ASN A 397 22.67 -18.87 -5.88
C ASN A 397 21.92 -17.58 -5.48
N MET A 398 22.53 -16.43 -5.74
CA MET A 398 21.90 -15.13 -5.51
C MET A 398 21.39 -14.53 -6.82
N TYR A 399 20.15 -14.03 -6.79
CA TYR A 399 19.46 -13.45 -7.93
C TYR A 399 18.95 -12.05 -7.56
N VAL A 400 18.79 -11.20 -8.57
CA VAL A 400 18.26 -9.85 -8.41
C VAL A 400 16.99 -9.70 -9.24
N VAL A 401 15.94 -9.14 -8.64
CA VAL A 401 14.69 -8.77 -9.30
C VAL A 401 14.42 -7.29 -9.04
N CYS A 402 14.00 -6.55 -10.06
CA CYS A 402 13.71 -5.12 -9.93
C CYS A 402 12.60 -4.63 -10.86
N GLY A 403 12.10 -3.42 -10.58
CA GLY A 403 11.12 -2.69 -11.37
C GLY A 403 11.67 -1.46 -12.14
N ASP A 404 10.89 -0.37 -12.16
CA ASP A 404 11.17 0.99 -12.71
C ASP A 404 11.37 1.10 -14.25
N ARG A 405 11.99 0.12 -14.90
CA ARG A 405 12.46 0.31 -16.30
C ARG A 405 11.36 0.39 -17.37
N HIS A 406 10.20 -0.25 -17.16
CA HIS A 406 9.10 -0.37 -18.13
C HIS A 406 9.56 -0.84 -19.51
N TRP A 407 10.18 -2.02 -19.57
CA TRP A 407 10.69 -2.63 -20.82
C TRP A 407 9.80 -3.74 -21.33
#